data_AF-A0A0F9JCX6-F1
#
_entry.id   AF-A0A0F9JCX6-F1
#
_cell.length_a   1.000
_cell.length_b   1.000
_cell.length_c   1.000
_cell.angle_alpha   90.00
_cell.angle_beta   90.00
_cell.angle_gamma   90.00
#
_symmetry.space_group_name_H-M   'P 1'
#
loop_
_entity.id
_entity.type
_entity.pdbx_description
1 polymer ?
#
loop_
_entity_poly.entity_id
_entity_poly.type
_entity_poly.pdbx_seq_one_letter_code
_entity_poly.pdbx_strand_id
1 'polypeptide(L)'
;MKFSEETKKKMSEAKKGEKCYLFGKFGKDNPTSKAVEMLDFETMEVIREFGSGHEAQRITGIHNGSISECCNKHKNYSYAGKYNDRKVTWRHKK
;
A
#
# COMPACT_ATOMS: atom_id res chain seq x y z
N MET A 1 -26.91 -12.55 19.07
CA MET A 1 -27.45 -12.87 17.73
C MET A 1 -26.39 -13.63 16.94
N LYS A 2 -26.71 -14.83 16.43
CA LYS A 2 -25.80 -15.63 15.58
C LYS A 2 -26.53 -15.87 14.25
N PHE A 3 -25.97 -15.38 13.15
CA PHE A 3 -26.56 -15.59 11.83
C PHE A 3 -26.43 -17.06 11.39
N SER A 4 -27.41 -17.56 10.64
CA SER A 4 -27.32 -18.85 9.96
C SER A 4 -26.20 -18.85 8.92
N GLU A 5 -25.60 -20.02 8.67
CA GLU A 5 -24.55 -20.18 7.67
C GLU A 5 -25.01 -19.76 6.27
N GLU A 6 -26.27 -20.02 5.95
CA GLU A 6 -26.88 -19.61 4.68
C GLU A 6 -26.92 -18.08 4.51
N THR A 7 -27.29 -17.34 5.57
CA THR A 7 -27.32 -15.88 5.53
C THR A 7 -25.92 -15.30 5.37
N LYS A 8 -24.90 -15.89 6.04
CA LYS A 8 -23.50 -15.49 5.86
C LYS A 8 -23.03 -15.71 4.42
N LYS A 9 -23.40 -16.84 3.82
CA LYS A 9 -23.05 -17.17 2.44
C LYS A 9 -23.66 -16.17 1.45
N LYS A 10 -24.96 -15.88 1.58
CA LYS A 10 -25.66 -14.88 0.74
C LYS A 10 -25.05 -13.48 0.86
N MET A 11 -24.73 -13.03 2.08
CA MET A 11 -24.08 -11.72 2.28
C MET A 11 -22.67 -11.67 1.67
N SER A 12 -21.93 -12.76 1.72
CA SER A 12 -20.59 -12.87 1.12
C SER A 12 -20.66 -12.83 -0.40
N GLU A 13 -21.57 -13.60 -1.01
CA GLU A 13 -21.77 -13.65 -2.46
C GLU A 13 -22.22 -12.31 -3.05
N ALA A 14 -23.09 -11.58 -2.34
CA ALA A 14 -23.56 -10.26 -2.77
C ALA A 14 -22.43 -9.22 -2.87
N LYS A 15 -21.33 -9.39 -2.11
CA LYS A 15 -20.20 -8.46 -2.06
C LYS A 15 -18.99 -8.90 -2.89
N LYS A 16 -19.08 -10.02 -3.61
CA LYS A 16 -17.97 -10.59 -4.37
C LYS A 16 -18.01 -10.16 -5.85
N GLY A 17 -16.82 -10.05 -6.45
CA GLY A 17 -16.66 -9.79 -7.89
C GLY A 17 -17.12 -8.39 -8.28
N GLU A 18 -17.63 -8.24 -9.50
CA GLU A 18 -18.09 -6.98 -10.11
C GLU A 18 -19.18 -6.26 -9.30
N LYS A 19 -19.92 -6.97 -8.45
CA LYS A 19 -20.94 -6.38 -7.56
C LYS A 19 -20.34 -5.58 -6.41
N CYS A 20 -19.05 -5.77 -6.12
CA CYS A 20 -18.37 -5.01 -5.09
C CYS A 20 -18.09 -3.58 -5.58
N TYR A 21 -18.44 -2.58 -4.77
CA TYR A 21 -18.17 -1.15 -5.08
C TYR A 21 -16.68 -0.83 -5.38
N LEU A 22 -15.77 -1.64 -4.85
CA LEU A 22 -14.33 -1.50 -5.01
C LEU A 22 -13.75 -2.33 -6.16
N PHE A 23 -14.57 -3.13 -6.86
CA PHE A 23 -14.08 -3.94 -7.98
C PHE A 23 -13.49 -3.07 -9.08
N GLY A 24 -12.28 -3.40 -9.54
CA GLY A 24 -11.56 -2.65 -10.56
C GLY A 24 -10.92 -1.33 -10.08
N LYS A 25 -11.15 -0.89 -8.84
CA LYS A 25 -10.55 0.33 -8.29
C LYS A 25 -9.21 0.02 -7.65
N PHE A 26 -8.13 0.56 -8.20
CA PHE A 26 -6.77 0.39 -7.70
C PHE A 26 -6.02 1.73 -7.67
N GLY A 27 -5.00 1.82 -6.81
CA GLY A 27 -4.20 3.05 -6.71
C GLY A 27 -5.09 4.27 -6.43
N LYS A 28 -5.00 5.29 -7.27
CA LYS A 28 -5.75 6.56 -7.09
C LYS A 28 -7.27 6.41 -7.12
N ASP A 29 -7.79 5.39 -7.80
CA ASP A 29 -9.24 5.17 -7.92
C ASP A 29 -9.84 4.47 -6.69
N ASN A 30 -8.99 3.91 -5.83
CA ASN A 30 -9.44 3.31 -4.57
C ASN A 30 -9.32 4.33 -3.43
N PRO A 31 -10.44 4.75 -2.80
CA PRO A 31 -10.44 5.75 -1.72
C PRO A 31 -9.65 5.33 -0.48
N THR A 32 -9.32 4.03 -0.34
CA THR A 32 -8.50 3.50 0.76
C THR A 32 -7.01 3.43 0.44
N SER A 33 -6.63 3.64 -0.83
CA SER A 33 -5.21 3.62 -1.20
C SER A 33 -4.53 4.89 -0.72
N LYS A 34 -3.41 4.71 -0.03
CA LYS A 34 -2.58 5.80 0.47
C LYS A 34 -1.40 5.99 -0.48
N ALA A 35 -1.24 7.20 -1.00
CA ALA A 35 -0.05 7.57 -1.74
C ALA A 35 1.21 7.47 -0.85
N VAL A 36 2.33 7.11 -1.47
CA VAL A 36 3.61 6.94 -0.79
C VAL A 36 4.69 7.73 -1.50
N GLU A 37 5.58 8.31 -0.73
CA GLU A 37 6.74 9.04 -1.23
C GLU A 37 8.00 8.24 -0.86
N MET A 38 8.87 8.07 -1.84
CA MET A 38 10.19 7.48 -1.67
C MET A 38 11.18 8.61 -1.42
N LEU A 39 11.93 8.49 -0.33
CA LEU A 39 12.93 9.46 0.08
C LEU A 39 14.30 8.81 0.11
N ASP A 40 15.32 9.60 -0.18
CA ASP A 40 16.69 9.22 0.08
C ASP A 40 16.92 9.16 1.59
N PHE A 41 17.56 8.09 2.09
CA PHE A 41 17.75 7.91 3.53
C PHE A 41 18.73 8.91 4.15
N GLU A 42 19.65 9.44 3.35
CA GLU A 42 20.75 10.28 3.83
C GLU A 42 20.35 11.76 3.81
N THR A 43 19.73 12.20 2.72
CA THR A 43 19.32 13.59 2.51
C THR A 43 17.87 13.86 2.93
N MET A 44 17.05 12.83 3.10
CA MET A 44 15.61 12.93 3.35
C MET A 44 14.85 13.68 2.26
N GLU A 45 15.42 13.77 1.05
CA GLU A 45 14.80 14.38 -0.12
C GLU A 45 13.84 13.41 -0.80
N VAL A 46 12.74 13.94 -1.34
CA VAL A 46 11.77 13.14 -2.10
C VAL A 46 12.36 12.82 -3.46
N ILE A 47 12.62 11.53 -3.71
CA ILE A 47 13.11 11.05 -5.01
C ILE A 47 11.93 10.88 -5.97
N ARG A 48 10.84 10.29 -5.49
CA ARG A 48 9.67 9.97 -6.31
C ARG A 48 8.41 9.81 -5.48
N GLU A 49 7.29 10.14 -6.08
CA GLU A 49 5.96 9.93 -5.52
C GLU A 49 5.24 8.81 -6.26
N PHE A 50 4.44 8.04 -5.52
CA PHE A 50 3.62 6.96 -6.06
C PHE A 50 2.20 7.10 -5.53
N GLY A 51 1.22 6.78 -6.36
CA GLY A 51 -0.20 6.75 -5.97
C GLY A 51 -0.54 5.63 -4.99
N SER A 52 0.31 4.59 -4.89
CA SER A 52 0.18 3.54 -3.87
C SER A 52 1.50 2.77 -3.63
N GLY A 53 1.60 2.07 -2.49
CA GLY A 53 2.73 1.17 -2.22
C GLY A 53 2.87 0.01 -3.20
N HIS A 54 1.77 -0.48 -3.80
CA HIS A 54 1.83 -1.48 -4.86
C HIS A 54 2.38 -0.94 -6.18
N GLU A 55 2.08 0.32 -6.49
CA GLU A 55 2.68 1.01 -7.63
C GLU A 55 4.17 1.20 -7.42
N ALA A 56 4.57 1.61 -6.21
CA ALA A 56 5.98 1.69 -5.83
C ALA A 56 6.68 0.34 -6.01
N GLN A 57 6.11 -0.76 -5.51
CA GLN A 57 6.68 -2.11 -5.68
C GLN A 57 6.89 -2.49 -7.15
N ARG A 58 5.94 -2.18 -8.04
CA ARG A 58 6.07 -2.51 -9.47
C ARG A 58 7.23 -1.78 -10.13
N ILE A 59 7.50 -0.55 -9.70
CA ILE A 59 8.51 0.32 -10.31
C ILE A 59 9.89 0.11 -9.68
N THR A 60 9.96 -0.01 -8.35
CA THR A 60 11.23 -0.11 -7.61
C THR A 60 11.65 -1.54 -7.31
N GLY A 61 10.74 -2.51 -7.44
CA GLY A 61 10.96 -3.90 -7.03
C GLY A 61 10.96 -4.10 -5.51
N ILE A 62 10.78 -3.05 -4.72
CA ILE A 62 10.80 -3.13 -3.25
C ILE A 62 9.44 -3.62 -2.76
N HIS A 63 9.45 -4.65 -1.92
CA HIS A 63 8.22 -5.27 -1.43
C HIS A 63 7.34 -4.27 -0.65
N ASN A 64 6.05 -4.19 -1.01
CA ASN A 64 5.09 -3.26 -0.41
C ASN A 64 4.96 -3.43 1.11
N GLY A 65 5.18 -4.64 1.63
CA GLY A 65 5.25 -4.86 3.09
C GLY A 65 6.33 -4.00 3.73
N SER A 66 7.54 -4.00 3.19
CA SER A 66 8.66 -3.19 3.72
C SER A 66 8.40 -1.69 3.58
N ILE A 67 7.80 -1.27 2.46
CA ILE A 67 7.35 0.12 2.26
C ILE A 67 6.35 0.54 3.35
N SER A 68 5.37 -0.32 3.62
CA SER A 68 4.33 -0.07 4.62
C SER A 68 4.89 -0.01 6.04
N GLU A 69 5.83 -0.90 6.38
CA GLU A 69 6.51 -0.88 7.69
C GLU A 69 7.28 0.43 7.92
N CYS A 70 7.98 0.94 6.90
CA CYS A 70 8.63 2.26 6.96
C CYS A 70 7.61 3.39 7.14
N CYS A 71 6.54 3.39 6.36
CA CYS A 71 5.49 4.41 6.46
C CYS A 71 4.82 4.44 7.86
N ASN A 72 4.68 3.29 8.50
CA ASN A 72 4.11 3.14 9.85
C ASN A 72 5.12 3.43 10.98
N LYS A 73 6.37 3.81 10.65
CA LYS A 73 7.44 4.13 11.61
C LYS A 73 7.73 2.99 12.60
N HIS A 74 7.71 1.75 12.12
CA HIS A 74 8.06 0.61 12.95
C HIS A 74 9.53 0.73 13.40
N LYS A 75 9.83 0.46 14.68
CA LYS A 75 11.13 0.78 15.32
C LYS A 75 12.35 0.18 14.63
N ASN A 76 12.15 -0.92 13.89
CA ASN A 76 13.21 -1.66 13.20
C ASN A 76 13.33 -1.31 11.70
N TYR A 77 12.48 -0.42 11.19
CA TYR A 77 12.38 -0.10 9.76
C TYR A 77 12.69 1.38 9.51
N SER A 78 13.97 1.73 9.59
CA SER A 78 14.47 3.09 9.30
C SER A 78 14.64 3.35 7.79
N TYR A 79 14.88 2.31 7.00
CA TYR A 79 14.93 2.34 5.53
C TYR A 79 14.36 1.04 4.96
N ALA A 80 13.82 1.08 3.73
CA ALA A 80 13.34 -0.12 3.05
C ALA A 80 13.79 -0.12 1.59
N GLY A 81 14.70 -1.04 1.30
CA GLY A 81 15.23 -1.28 -0.04
C GLY A 81 16.40 -0.36 -0.41
N LYS A 82 16.95 -0.64 -1.60
CA LYS A 82 17.94 0.18 -2.26
C LYS A 82 17.40 0.57 -3.63
N TYR A 83 17.63 1.81 -4.03
CA TYR A 83 17.28 2.32 -5.34
C TYR A 83 18.50 3.05 -5.89
N ASN A 84 19.02 2.61 -7.05
CA ASN A 84 20.27 3.11 -7.63
C ASN A 84 21.44 3.11 -6.62
N ASP A 85 21.67 1.98 -5.94
CA ASP A 85 22.68 1.78 -4.89
C ASP A 85 22.56 2.63 -3.62
N ARG A 86 21.59 3.56 -3.57
CA ARG A 86 21.30 4.37 -2.38
C ARG A 86 20.21 3.73 -1.54
N LYS A 87 20.33 3.87 -0.21
CA LYS A 87 19.28 3.44 0.71
C LYS A 87 18.11 4.41 0.60
N VAL A 88 16.89 3.87 0.54
CA VAL A 88 15.67 4.68 0.48
C VAL A 88 14.75 4.38 1.64
N THR A 89 14.02 5.40 2.08
CA THR A 89 12.98 5.31 3.10
C THR A 89 11.65 5.75 2.53
N TRP A 90 10.55 5.46 3.24
CA TRP A 90 9.20 5.61 2.72
C TRP A 90 8.30 6.30 3.73
N ARG A 91 7.44 7.20 3.23
CA ARG A 91 6.41 7.84 4.05
C ARG A 91 5.09 7.94 3.28
N HIS A 92 3.99 8.02 4.04
CA HIS A 92 2.71 8.38 3.45
C HIS A 92 2.70 9.85 3.03
N LYS A 93 2.20 10.10 1.82
CA LYS A 93 1.88 11.46 1.37
C LYS A 93 0.72 11.98 2.20
N LYS A 94 0.84 13.19 2.75
CA LYS A 94 -0.23 13.89 3.47
C LYS A 94 -1.20 14.54 2.51
#